data_AF-A0A8B5WLJ2-F1
#
_entry.id   AF-A0A8B5WLJ2-F1
#
_cell.length_a   1.000
_cell.length_b   1.000
_cell.length_c   1.000
_cell.angle_alpha   90.00
_cell.angle_beta   90.00
_cell.angle_gamma   90.00
#
_symmetry.space_group_name_H-M   'P 1'
#
loop_
_entity.id
_entity.type
_entity.pdbx_description
1 polymer ?
#
loop_
_entity_poly.entity_id
_entity_poly.type
_entity_poly.pdbx_seq_one_letter_code
_entity_poly.pdbx_strand_id
1 'polypeptide(L)'
;MPAATSSSTAARKFSLASTSWSISGIRSSQPALRRGRPPRYCAEVGYVSANSSRMRRAVGEALEEALCFGWIDGRLESLGAEQYLKRFTPRRKRSVWSERNRKLARRLIEEGRMTEAGKAAIAQAQKLGTWDTPKPAPITDVEIDVLAEALSGSEKALTNFLNMSASVKRTYTAFYLSAKGEDTRKRRLDGIIERLKENKKPM
;
A
#
# COMPACT_ATOMS: atom_id res chain seq x y z
N MET A 1 39.75 -9.68 26.85
CA MET A 1 38.51 -8.92 27.19
C MET A 1 38.75 -7.47 26.80
N PRO A 2 37.96 -6.94 25.85
CA PRO A 2 36.98 -5.93 26.25
C PRO A 2 35.56 -6.26 25.75
N ALA A 3 34.60 -5.80 26.53
CA ALA A 3 33.17 -6.05 26.41
C ALA A 3 32.53 -5.22 25.29
N ALA A 4 31.69 -5.87 24.48
CA ALA A 4 30.81 -5.22 23.53
C ALA A 4 29.56 -4.69 24.26
N THR A 5 29.34 -3.39 24.18
CA THR A 5 28.13 -2.70 24.63
C THR A 5 26.94 -3.08 23.74
N SER A 6 26.03 -3.87 24.29
CA SER A 6 24.76 -4.26 23.66
C SER A 6 23.77 -3.08 23.72
N SER A 7 23.54 -2.41 22.59
CA SER A 7 22.48 -1.41 22.45
C SER A 7 21.12 -2.10 22.35
N SER A 8 20.41 -2.18 23.48
CA SER A 8 19.05 -2.71 23.58
C SER A 8 18.06 -1.77 22.87
N THR A 9 17.57 -2.16 21.70
CA THR A 9 16.42 -1.49 21.05
C THR A 9 15.15 -2.04 21.72
N ALA A 10 14.63 -1.29 22.69
CA ALA A 10 13.42 -1.63 23.42
C ALA A 10 12.21 -1.78 22.47
N ALA A 11 11.74 -3.02 22.30
CA ALA A 11 10.43 -3.31 21.72
C ALA A 11 9.36 -2.89 22.73
N ARG A 12 8.88 -1.64 22.65
CA ARG A 12 7.73 -1.20 23.44
C ARG A 12 6.47 -1.91 22.95
N LYS A 13 5.81 -2.63 23.86
CA LYS A 13 4.48 -3.21 23.68
C LYS A 13 3.48 -2.09 23.40
N PHE A 14 2.74 -2.20 22.30
CA PHE A 14 1.53 -1.42 22.06
C PHE A 14 0.51 -1.81 23.14
N SER A 15 0.21 -0.89 24.06
CA SER A 15 -0.85 -1.06 25.06
C SER A 15 -1.96 -0.08 24.70
N LEU A 16 -3.13 -0.60 24.35
CA LEU A 16 -4.36 0.18 24.20
C LEU A 16 -5.23 -0.11 25.42
N ALA A 17 -5.53 0.93 26.21
CA ALA A 17 -6.48 0.86 27.31
C ALA A 17 -7.87 1.37 26.88
N SER A 18 -8.88 0.67 27.39
CA SER A 18 -10.28 1.07 27.61
C SER A 18 -11.22 1.18 26.40
N THR A 19 -11.96 0.08 26.10
CA THR A 19 -13.44 0.01 26.04
C THR A 19 -13.93 -1.34 25.46
N SER A 20 -13.94 -2.43 26.26
CA SER A 20 -14.50 -3.75 25.86
C SER A 20 -14.09 -4.22 24.45
N TRP A 21 -12.79 -4.43 24.27
CA TRP A 21 -12.19 -5.01 23.06
C TRP A 21 -11.49 -6.31 23.47
N SER A 22 -11.80 -7.43 22.82
CA SER A 22 -10.83 -8.54 22.76
C SER A 22 -9.93 -8.30 21.56
N ILE A 23 -8.92 -7.44 21.74
CA ILE A 23 -7.71 -7.48 20.92
C ILE A 23 -7.02 -8.78 21.32
N SER A 24 -7.22 -9.85 20.54
CA SER A 24 -6.55 -11.13 20.74
C SER A 24 -5.07 -11.01 20.37
N GLY A 25 -4.31 -10.25 21.16
CA GLY A 25 -2.86 -10.12 21.10
C GLY A 25 -2.31 -9.41 19.86
N ILE A 26 -1.60 -8.31 20.09
CA ILE A 26 -0.59 -7.86 19.13
C ILE A 26 0.55 -8.88 19.22
N ARG A 27 0.57 -9.85 18.30
CA ARG A 27 1.79 -10.62 18.09
C ARG A 27 2.75 -9.74 17.32
N SER A 28 3.83 -9.33 17.98
CA SER A 28 5.05 -8.98 17.27
C SER A 28 5.62 -10.27 16.69
N SER A 29 5.04 -10.74 15.59
CA SER A 29 5.55 -11.89 14.85
C SER A 29 6.85 -11.43 14.18
N GLN A 30 8.02 -11.89 14.65
CA GLN A 30 9.17 -11.92 13.75
C GLN A 30 8.75 -12.82 12.57
N PRO A 31 8.67 -12.32 11.33
CA PRO A 31 8.44 -13.22 10.22
C PRO A 31 9.59 -14.23 10.19
N ALA A 32 9.27 -15.52 10.12
CA ALA A 32 10.25 -16.58 9.94
C ALA A 32 11.27 -16.15 8.86
N LEU A 33 12.55 -16.30 9.17
CA LEU A 33 13.69 -15.97 8.31
C LEU A 33 13.51 -16.61 6.92
N ARG A 34 12.84 -15.90 5.99
CA ARG A 34 13.02 -16.15 4.57
C ARG A 34 14.44 -15.70 4.26
N ARG A 35 15.33 -16.69 4.07
CA ARG A 35 16.77 -16.54 3.85
C ARG A 35 17.06 -15.27 3.02
N GLY A 36 17.81 -14.33 3.60
CA GLY A 36 18.36 -13.17 2.89
C GLY A 36 17.57 -11.85 2.92
N ARG A 37 16.45 -11.73 3.65
CA ARG A 37 15.82 -10.42 3.90
C ARG A 37 15.94 -9.99 5.37
N PRO A 38 16.33 -8.74 5.67
CA PRO A 38 16.38 -8.24 7.05
C PRO A 38 14.98 -8.36 7.69
N PRO A 39 14.91 -8.62 9.01
CA PRO A 39 13.64 -8.77 9.71
C PRO A 39 12.81 -7.51 9.49
N ARG A 40 11.67 -7.66 8.84
CA ARG A 40 10.70 -6.59 8.73
C ARG A 40 9.94 -6.57 10.04
N TYR A 41 10.22 -5.59 10.90
CA TYR A 41 9.33 -5.28 12.00
C TYR A 41 7.92 -5.08 11.42
N CYS A 42 6.97 -5.91 11.84
CA CYS A 42 5.58 -5.79 11.47
C CYS A 42 4.74 -6.00 12.74
N ALA A 43 3.70 -5.17 12.88
CA ALA A 43 2.64 -5.43 13.84
C ALA A 43 1.46 -6.00 13.08
N GLU A 44 0.78 -6.93 13.72
CA GLU A 44 -0.44 -7.52 13.21
C GLU A 44 -1.54 -7.24 14.23
N VAL A 45 -2.64 -6.66 13.75
CA VAL A 45 -3.82 -6.38 14.55
C VAL A 45 -4.94 -7.27 14.04
N GLY A 46 -5.43 -8.14 14.91
CA GLY A 46 -6.60 -8.98 14.64
C GLY A 46 -7.90 -8.23 14.93
N TYR A 47 -8.88 -8.39 14.05
CA TYR A 47 -10.22 -7.86 14.18
C TYR A 47 -11.22 -9.01 14.09
N VAL A 48 -12.20 -9.02 14.99
CA VAL A 48 -13.35 -9.93 14.93
C VAL A 48 -14.61 -9.09 14.83
N SER A 49 -15.30 -9.12 13.69
CA SER A 49 -16.61 -8.49 13.52
C SER A 49 -17.37 -9.00 12.31
N ALA A 50 -18.62 -9.43 12.52
CA ALA A 50 -19.62 -9.62 11.47
C ALA A 50 -20.01 -8.30 10.76
N ASN A 51 -19.75 -7.15 11.37
CA ASN A 51 -20.18 -5.85 10.88
C ASN A 51 -19.03 -5.09 10.17
N SER A 52 -19.17 -4.94 8.86
CA SER A 52 -18.17 -4.30 7.99
C SER A 52 -17.92 -2.82 8.32
N SER A 53 -18.91 -2.09 8.83
CA SER A 53 -18.75 -0.67 9.20
C SER A 53 -17.90 -0.51 10.47
N ARG A 54 -18.13 -1.38 11.47
CA ARG A 54 -17.38 -1.40 12.72
C ARG A 54 -15.92 -1.79 12.49
N MET A 55 -15.69 -2.83 11.67
CA MET A 55 -14.35 -3.23 11.25
C MET A 55 -13.60 -2.08 10.56
N ARG A 56 -14.25 -1.37 9.63
CA ARG A 56 -13.62 -0.24 8.92
C ARG A 56 -13.20 0.88 9.87
N ARG A 57 -14.00 1.18 10.90
CA ARG A 57 -13.65 2.16 11.93
C ARG A 57 -12.41 1.75 12.71
N ALA A 58 -12.39 0.51 13.20
CA ALA A 58 -11.26 -0.02 13.98
C ALA A 58 -9.95 -0.09 13.18
N VAL A 59 -10.03 -0.41 11.88
CA VAL A 59 -8.86 -0.34 10.98
C VAL A 59 -8.39 1.10 10.80
N GLY A 60 -9.31 2.06 10.78
CA GLY A 60 -9.00 3.49 10.71
C GLY A 60 -8.28 3.99 11.96
N GLU A 61 -8.78 3.66 13.15
CA GLU A 61 -8.16 4.01 14.43
C GLU A 61 -6.75 3.41 14.58
N ALA A 62 -6.59 2.13 14.21
CA ALA A 62 -5.28 1.50 14.19
C ALA A 62 -4.30 2.12 13.18
N LEU A 63 -4.80 2.64 12.05
CA LEU A 63 -3.99 3.39 11.09
C LEU A 63 -3.54 4.74 11.67
N GLU A 64 -4.40 5.47 12.37
CA GLU A 64 -4.00 6.71 13.04
C GLU A 64 -2.85 6.46 14.01
N GLU A 65 -2.98 5.44 14.87
CA GLU A 65 -1.92 5.07 15.80
C GLU A 65 -0.65 4.63 15.06
N ALA A 66 -0.77 3.83 14.01
CA ALA A 66 0.39 3.43 13.19
C ALA A 66 1.11 4.65 12.60
N LEU A 67 0.38 5.67 12.14
CA LEU A 67 0.97 6.91 11.63
C LEU A 67 1.75 7.66 12.71
N CYS A 68 1.26 7.68 13.96
CA CYS A 68 1.96 8.28 15.09
C CYS A 68 3.37 7.70 15.29
N PHE A 69 3.61 6.45 14.92
CA PHE A 69 4.92 5.78 15.00
C PHE A 69 5.67 5.70 13.65
N GLY A 70 5.17 6.35 12.59
CA GLY A 70 5.80 6.35 11.27
C GLY A 70 5.55 5.08 10.44
N TRP A 71 4.50 4.34 10.76
CA TRP A 71 4.12 3.09 10.10
C TRP A 71 2.97 3.34 9.11
N ILE A 72 2.71 2.35 8.25
CA ILE A 72 1.61 2.35 7.29
C ILE A 72 0.90 1.00 7.31
N ASP A 73 -0.38 1.04 6.95
CA ASP A 73 -1.19 -0.14 6.77
C ASP A 73 -0.79 -0.94 5.52
N GLY A 74 -0.88 -2.26 5.63
CA GLY A 74 -0.55 -3.21 4.58
C GLY A 74 -1.77 -4.01 4.14
N ARG A 75 -1.55 -5.27 3.78
CA ARG A 75 -2.62 -6.18 3.36
C ARG A 75 -3.58 -6.45 4.53
N LEU A 76 -4.87 -6.44 4.23
CA LEU A 76 -5.92 -7.01 5.07
C LEU A 76 -6.11 -8.46 4.62
N GLU A 77 -5.99 -9.40 5.54
CA GLU A 77 -6.15 -10.83 5.30
C GLU A 77 -7.41 -11.31 6.04
N SER A 78 -8.28 -12.05 5.36
CA SER A 78 -9.42 -12.69 6.01
C SER A 78 -8.97 -14.05 6.55
N LEU A 79 -9.27 -14.30 7.82
CA LEU A 79 -9.03 -15.56 8.53
C LEU A 79 -10.31 -16.39 8.71
N GLY A 80 -11.43 -15.93 8.15
CA GLY A 80 -12.73 -16.59 8.26
C GLY A 80 -13.89 -15.62 8.01
N ALA A 81 -15.11 -16.05 8.34
CA ALA A 81 -16.33 -15.27 8.10
C ALA A 81 -16.31 -13.89 8.78
N GLU A 82 -15.74 -13.81 9.98
CA GLU A 82 -15.77 -12.59 10.82
C GLU A 82 -14.39 -12.15 11.31
N GLN A 83 -13.32 -12.84 10.90
CA GLN A 83 -11.98 -12.61 11.42
C GLN A 83 -11.07 -12.04 10.35
N TYR A 84 -10.39 -10.95 10.68
CA TYR A 84 -9.48 -10.27 9.77
C TYR A 84 -8.18 -9.93 10.47
N LEU A 85 -7.06 -10.02 9.74
CA LEU A 85 -5.74 -9.61 10.18
C LEU A 85 -5.29 -8.42 9.33
N LYS A 86 -5.00 -7.28 9.96
CA LYS A 86 -4.36 -6.16 9.28
C LYS A 86 -2.89 -6.10 9.69
N ARG A 87 -2.01 -6.09 8.71
CA ARG A 87 -0.59 -5.88 8.92
C ARG A 87 -0.24 -4.39 8.86
N PHE A 88 0.61 -3.94 9.76
CA PHE A 88 1.25 -2.62 9.74
C PHE A 88 2.76 -2.78 9.65
N THR A 89 3.39 -1.92 8.87
CA THR A 89 4.84 -1.95 8.64
C THR A 89 5.44 -0.55 8.70
N PRO A 90 6.69 -0.40 9.16
CA PRO A 90 7.42 0.87 9.04
C PRO A 90 7.42 1.37 7.61
N ARG A 91 7.21 2.68 7.42
CA ARG A 91 7.28 3.27 6.09
C ARG A 91 8.69 3.13 5.51
N ARG A 92 8.77 2.76 4.23
CA ARG A 92 10.04 2.78 3.50
C ARG A 92 10.45 4.22 3.24
N LYS A 93 11.76 4.50 3.24
CA LYS A 93 12.32 5.85 3.01
C LYS A 93 11.70 6.56 1.80
N ARG A 94 11.54 5.86 0.67
CA ARG A 94 10.98 6.40 -0.59
C ARG A 94 9.48 6.11 -0.79
N SER A 95 8.76 5.78 0.27
CA SER A 95 7.32 5.55 0.17
C SER A 95 6.58 6.88 -0.01
N VAL A 96 5.70 6.94 -1.00
CA VAL A 96 4.82 8.10 -1.23
C VAL A 96 3.79 8.22 -0.09
N TRP A 97 3.49 9.45 0.29
CA TRP A 97 2.40 9.78 1.21
C TRP A 97 1.12 10.13 0.44
N SER A 98 0.09 9.31 0.63
CA SER A 98 -1.25 9.64 0.11
C SER A 98 -1.77 10.92 0.76
N GLU A 99 -2.62 11.64 0.05
CA GLU A 99 -3.29 12.84 0.55
C GLU A 99 -4.05 12.58 1.86
N ARG A 100 -4.78 11.45 1.92
CA ARG A 100 -5.47 10.99 3.15
C ARG A 100 -4.51 10.85 4.33
N ASN A 101 -3.37 10.18 4.14
CA ASN A 101 -2.43 9.95 5.24
C ASN A 101 -1.71 11.23 5.64
N ARG A 102 -1.47 12.17 4.70
CA ARG A 102 -0.98 13.51 5.04
C ARG A 102 -1.98 14.29 5.87
N LYS A 103 -3.26 14.29 5.50
CA LYS A 103 -4.32 14.96 6.26
C LYS A 103 -4.44 14.39 7.68
N LEU A 104 -4.42 13.06 7.80
CA LEU A 104 -4.41 12.39 9.11
C LEU A 104 -3.17 12.76 9.93
N ALA A 105 -1.98 12.72 9.32
CA ALA A 105 -0.75 13.08 10.01
C ALA A 105 -0.72 14.53 10.50
N ARG A 106 -1.22 15.50 9.70
CA ARG A 106 -1.36 16.90 10.13
C ARG A 106 -2.29 17.02 11.33
N ARG A 107 -3.48 16.40 11.26
CA ARG A 107 -4.44 16.35 12.36
C ARG A 107 -3.82 15.74 13.64
N LEU A 108 -3.09 14.64 13.52
CA LEU A 108 -2.44 13.97 14.67
C LEU A 108 -1.30 14.81 15.28
N ILE A 109 -0.65 15.67 14.48
CA ILE A 109 0.32 16.65 14.99
C ILE A 109 -0.40 17.76 15.76
N GLU A 110 -1.49 18.30 15.19
CA GLU A 110 -2.32 19.33 15.85
C GLU A 110 -2.92 18.83 17.17
N GLU A 111 -3.33 17.56 17.23
CA GLU A 111 -3.84 16.90 18.43
C GLU A 111 -2.74 16.49 19.43
N GLY A 112 -1.45 16.71 19.13
CA GLY A 112 -0.33 16.34 20.00
C GLY A 112 -0.10 14.82 20.16
N ARG A 113 -0.76 13.99 19.36
CA ARG A 113 -0.67 12.52 19.40
C ARG A 113 0.55 11.96 18.64
N MET A 114 1.12 12.75 17.73
CA MET A 114 2.24 12.33 16.89
C MET A 114 3.53 12.15 17.71
N THR A 115 4.13 10.96 17.65
CA THR A 115 5.41 10.68 18.34
C THR A 115 6.62 11.18 17.54
N GLU A 116 7.79 11.23 18.18
CA GLU A 116 9.05 11.58 17.51
C GLU A 116 9.40 10.64 16.35
N ALA A 117 9.04 9.35 16.44
CA ALA A 117 9.23 8.40 15.35
C ALA A 117 8.38 8.75 14.12
N GLY A 118 7.12 9.16 14.36
CA GLY A 118 6.23 9.65 13.30
C GLY A 118 6.73 10.95 12.69
N LYS A 119 7.14 11.94 13.50
CA LYS A 119 7.73 13.20 13.04
C LYS A 119 8.99 12.96 12.20
N ALA A 120 9.88 12.05 12.62
CA ALA A 120 11.06 11.68 11.86
C ALA A 120 10.72 11.08 10.49
N ALA A 121 9.67 10.24 10.41
CA ALA A 121 9.21 9.69 9.14
C ALA A 121 8.64 10.78 8.20
N ILE A 122 7.95 11.78 8.74
CA ILE A 122 7.44 12.94 8.00
C ILE A 122 8.60 13.80 7.49
N ALA A 123 9.55 14.16 8.35
CA ALA A 123 10.72 14.94 7.98
C ALA A 123 11.56 14.23 6.90
N GLN A 124 11.72 12.91 7.01
CA GLN A 124 12.38 12.12 5.98
C GLN A 124 11.64 12.17 4.64
N ALA A 125 10.31 12.07 4.65
CA ALA A 125 9.50 12.14 3.44
C ALA A 125 9.54 13.54 2.80
N GLN A 126 9.57 14.61 3.61
CA GLN A 126 9.76 15.98 3.13
C GLN A 126 11.13 16.15 2.47
N LYS A 127 12.20 15.68 3.13
CA LYS A 127 13.57 15.73 2.57
C LYS A 127 13.70 14.97 1.25
N LEU A 128 12.96 13.89 1.08
CA LEU A 128 12.98 13.07 -0.14
C LEU A 128 11.93 13.47 -1.19
N GLY A 129 11.12 14.50 -0.92
CA GLY A 129 10.04 14.94 -1.81
C GLY A 129 8.88 13.94 -1.95
N THR A 130 8.84 12.89 -1.12
CA THR A 130 7.76 11.88 -1.14
C THR A 130 6.55 12.26 -0.28
N TRP A 131 6.66 13.35 0.48
CA TRP A 131 5.57 13.95 1.24
C TRP A 131 4.54 14.57 0.30
N ASP A 132 4.95 15.54 -0.53
CA ASP A 132 4.04 16.28 -1.43
C ASP A 132 4.01 15.77 -2.87
N THR A 133 4.29 14.48 -3.08
CA THR A 133 4.16 13.90 -4.42
C THR A 133 2.71 14.00 -4.91
N PRO A 134 2.46 14.67 -6.05
CA PRO A 134 1.14 14.74 -6.63
C PRO A 134 0.62 13.34 -6.94
N LYS A 135 -0.67 13.11 -6.72
CA LYS A 135 -1.31 11.91 -7.24
C LYS A 135 -1.16 11.95 -8.77
N PRO A 136 -0.69 10.87 -9.42
CA PRO A 136 -0.67 10.81 -10.87
C PRO A 136 -2.06 11.15 -11.42
N ALA A 137 -2.11 11.97 -12.46
CA ALA A 137 -3.36 12.27 -13.13
C ALA A 137 -4.03 10.96 -13.56
N PRO A 138 -5.37 10.87 -13.48
CA PRO A 138 -6.07 9.74 -14.04
C PRO A 138 -5.79 9.67 -15.54
N ILE A 139 -5.70 8.45 -16.07
CA ILE A 139 -5.59 8.23 -17.51
C ILE A 139 -6.81 8.85 -18.20
N THR A 140 -6.52 9.71 -19.17
CA THR A 140 -7.47 10.41 -20.03
C THR A 140 -7.96 9.52 -21.17
N ASP A 141 -9.08 9.88 -21.80
CA ASP A 141 -9.59 9.11 -22.95
C ASP A 141 -8.64 9.20 -24.16
N VAL A 142 -7.97 10.35 -24.34
CA VAL A 142 -6.92 10.52 -25.36
C VAL A 142 -5.75 9.52 -25.15
N GLU A 143 -5.35 9.30 -23.90
CA GLU A 143 -4.31 8.31 -23.59
C GLU A 143 -4.77 6.87 -23.83
N ILE A 144 -6.07 6.59 -23.64
CA ILE A 144 -6.66 5.28 -23.98
C ILE A 144 -6.58 5.05 -25.49
N ASP A 145 -6.83 6.09 -26.28
CA ASP A 145 -6.74 6.02 -27.74
C ASP A 145 -5.31 5.72 -28.21
N VAL A 146 -4.29 6.23 -27.53
CA VAL A 146 -2.87 5.87 -27.80
C VAL A 146 -2.63 4.36 -27.66
N LEU A 147 -3.21 3.72 -26.64
CA LEU A 147 -3.11 2.26 -26.51
C LEU A 147 -3.97 1.56 -27.57
N ALA A 148 -5.15 2.06 -27.89
CA ALA A 148 -6.00 1.48 -28.94
C ALA A 148 -5.30 1.49 -30.31
N GLU A 149 -4.62 2.59 -30.65
CA GLU A 149 -3.80 2.71 -31.86
C GLU A 149 -2.64 1.72 -31.85
N ALA A 150 -1.94 1.56 -30.73
CA ALA A 150 -0.88 0.56 -30.58
C ALA A 150 -1.38 -0.89 -30.72
N LEU A 151 -2.66 -1.15 -30.47
CA LEU A 151 -3.31 -2.45 -30.64
C LEU A 151 -3.88 -2.70 -32.05
N SER A 152 -3.86 -1.70 -32.94
CA SER A 152 -4.42 -1.77 -34.30
C SER A 152 -3.90 -2.95 -35.13
N GLY A 153 -2.65 -3.38 -34.90
CA GLY A 153 -2.06 -4.55 -35.56
C GLY A 153 -2.68 -5.91 -35.16
N SER A 154 -3.61 -5.95 -34.20
CA SER A 154 -4.28 -7.16 -33.75
C SER A 154 -5.77 -6.92 -33.50
N GLU A 155 -6.58 -7.10 -34.55
CA GLU A 155 -8.03 -6.88 -34.55
C GLU A 155 -8.76 -7.51 -33.35
N LYS A 156 -8.46 -8.78 -33.04
CA LYS A 156 -9.08 -9.48 -31.90
C LYS A 156 -8.78 -8.81 -30.55
N ALA A 157 -7.54 -8.35 -30.36
CA ALA A 157 -7.12 -7.70 -29.12
C ALA A 157 -7.77 -6.31 -29.00
N LEU A 158 -7.83 -5.56 -30.11
CA LEU A 158 -8.47 -4.25 -30.17
C LEU A 158 -9.98 -4.36 -29.86
N THR A 159 -10.71 -5.25 -30.52
CA THR A 159 -12.15 -5.45 -30.29
C THR A 159 -12.44 -5.80 -28.83
N ASN A 160 -11.67 -6.73 -28.25
CA ASN A 160 -11.84 -7.09 -26.85
C ASN A 160 -11.53 -5.92 -25.91
N PHE A 161 -10.46 -5.15 -26.17
CA PHE A 161 -10.12 -3.96 -25.40
C PHE A 161 -11.22 -2.91 -25.44
N LEU A 162 -11.78 -2.61 -26.62
CA LEU A 162 -12.86 -1.64 -26.79
C LEU A 162 -14.14 -2.06 -26.06
N ASN A 163 -14.41 -3.35 -25.95
CA ASN A 163 -15.56 -3.89 -25.22
C ASN A 163 -15.36 -3.95 -23.68
N MET A 164 -14.16 -3.68 -23.16
CA MET A 164 -13.92 -3.66 -21.72
C MET A 164 -14.44 -2.39 -21.03
N SER A 165 -14.63 -2.47 -19.72
CA SER A 165 -15.04 -1.30 -18.92
C SER A 165 -13.97 -0.21 -18.90
N ALA A 166 -14.37 1.04 -18.72
CA ALA A 166 -13.45 2.18 -18.68
C ALA A 166 -12.33 2.03 -17.63
N SER A 167 -12.64 1.42 -16.48
CA SER A 167 -11.64 1.14 -15.43
C SER A 167 -10.54 0.19 -15.91
N VAL A 168 -10.94 -0.86 -16.64
CA VAL A 168 -9.99 -1.83 -17.20
C VAL A 168 -9.15 -1.20 -18.31
N LYS A 169 -9.77 -0.44 -19.22
CA LYS A 169 -9.06 0.30 -20.27
C LYS A 169 -7.98 1.22 -19.69
N ARG A 170 -8.33 2.01 -18.67
CA ARG A 170 -7.38 2.88 -17.95
C ARG A 170 -6.25 2.10 -17.29
N THR A 171 -6.52 0.92 -16.74
CA THR A 171 -5.51 0.09 -16.07
C THR A 171 -4.48 -0.45 -17.06
N TYR A 172 -4.94 -0.98 -18.20
CA TYR A 172 -4.05 -1.40 -19.29
C TYR A 172 -3.23 -0.24 -19.84
N THR A 173 -3.89 0.90 -20.07
CA THR A 173 -3.25 2.12 -20.58
C THR A 173 -2.18 2.64 -19.62
N ALA A 174 -2.47 2.71 -18.32
CA ALA A 174 -1.48 3.10 -17.30
C ALA A 174 -0.28 2.15 -17.26
N PHE A 175 -0.52 0.83 -17.40
CA PHE A 175 0.57 -0.15 -17.46
C PHE A 175 1.43 0.04 -18.73
N TYR A 176 0.82 0.31 -19.88
CA TYR A 176 1.54 0.61 -21.12
C TYR A 176 2.35 1.91 -21.02
N LEU A 177 1.73 3.02 -20.62
CA LEU A 177 2.36 4.35 -20.58
C LEU A 177 3.40 4.50 -19.47
N SER A 178 3.30 3.74 -18.37
CA SER A 178 4.31 3.78 -17.30
C SER A 178 5.68 3.21 -17.71
N ALA A 179 5.83 2.61 -18.90
CA ALA A 179 7.10 2.16 -19.42
C ALA A 179 7.93 3.35 -19.96
N LYS A 180 9.07 3.61 -19.31
CA LYS A 180 10.00 4.68 -19.72
C LYS A 180 10.85 4.33 -20.94
N GLY A 181 11.18 3.06 -21.12
CA GLY A 181 12.00 2.58 -22.24
C GLY A 181 11.16 1.94 -23.33
N GLU A 182 11.54 2.16 -24.59
CA GLU A 182 10.83 1.63 -25.77
C GLU A 182 10.77 0.10 -25.77
N ASP A 183 11.88 -0.58 -25.46
CA ASP A 183 11.92 -2.05 -25.36
C ASP A 183 10.96 -2.59 -24.31
N THR A 184 10.85 -1.89 -23.17
CA THR A 184 9.91 -2.28 -22.11
C THR A 184 8.48 -2.05 -22.56
N ARG A 185 8.23 -0.97 -23.31
CA ARG A 185 6.91 -0.67 -23.87
C ARG A 185 6.47 -1.73 -24.87
N LYS A 186 7.36 -2.16 -25.78
CA LYS A 186 7.12 -3.26 -26.73
C LYS A 186 6.78 -4.57 -26.02
N ARG A 187 7.63 -5.01 -25.08
CA ARG A 187 7.36 -6.24 -24.30
C ARG A 187 6.04 -6.19 -23.53
N ARG A 188 5.67 -5.02 -22.99
CA ARG A 188 4.36 -4.85 -22.32
C ARG A 188 3.21 -4.90 -23.31
N LEU A 189 3.36 -4.28 -24.49
CA LEU A 189 2.35 -4.34 -25.54
C LEU A 189 2.08 -5.78 -25.97
N ASP A 190 3.13 -6.57 -26.21
CA ASP A 190 3.00 -7.99 -26.58
C ASP A 190 2.23 -8.76 -25.49
N GLY A 191 2.58 -8.56 -24.22
CA GLY A 191 1.88 -9.18 -23.10
C GLY A 191 0.42 -8.72 -22.95
N ILE A 192 0.13 -7.46 -23.29
CA ILE A 192 -1.24 -6.93 -23.33
C ILE A 192 -2.04 -7.60 -24.45
N ILE A 193 -1.47 -7.69 -25.66
CA ILE A 193 -2.10 -8.31 -26.84
C ILE A 193 -2.48 -9.76 -26.53
N GLU A 194 -1.58 -10.56 -25.99
CA GLU A 194 -1.85 -11.97 -25.69
C GLU A 194 -2.97 -12.12 -24.65
N ARG A 195 -2.97 -11.31 -23.59
CA ARG A 195 -4.05 -11.33 -22.59
C ARG A 195 -5.39 -10.89 -23.17
N LEU A 196 -5.38 -9.88 -24.03
CA LEU A 196 -6.60 -9.37 -24.67
C LEU A 196 -7.16 -10.35 -25.68
N LYS A 197 -6.31 -11.09 -26.43
CA LYS A 197 -6.76 -12.19 -27.30
C LYS A 197 -7.52 -13.27 -26.53
N GLU A 198 -7.18 -13.47 -25.27
CA GLU A 198 -7.85 -14.37 -24.33
C GLU A 198 -8.99 -13.70 -23.52
N ASN A 199 -9.29 -12.43 -23.81
CA ASN A 199 -10.30 -11.61 -23.11
C ASN A 199 -10.08 -11.51 -21.58
N LYS A 200 -8.82 -11.52 -21.13
CA LYS A 200 -8.46 -11.44 -19.71
C LYS A 200 -8.32 -9.98 -19.25
N LYS A 201 -8.69 -9.73 -17.99
CA LYS A 201 -8.49 -8.45 -17.29
C LYS A 201 -7.00 -8.23 -16.92
N PRO A 202 -6.56 -6.98 -16.66
CA PRO A 202 -5.21 -6.69 -16.19
C PRO A 202 -4.94 -7.38 -14.84
N MET A 203 -3.67 -7.73 -14.58
CA MET A 203 -3.25 -8.34 -13.31
C MET A 203 -3.27 -7.35 -12.15
#